data_AF-A0A538EA17-F1
#
_entry.id   AF-A0A538EA17-F1
#
_cell.length_a   1.000
_cell.length_b   1.000
_cell.length_c   1.000
_cell.angle_alpha   90.00
_cell.angle_beta   90.00
_cell.angle_gamma   90.00
#
_symmetry.space_group_name_H-M   'P 1'
#
loop_
_entity.id
_entity.type
_entity.pdbx_description
1 polymer ?
#
loop_
_entity_poly.entity_id
_entity_poly.type
_entity_poly.pdbx_seq_one_letter_code
_entity_poly.pdbx_strand_id
1 'polypeptide(L)'
;AVIHLIAMARRSGVPLTLDDFDDVARRTPVLANIRPTGAYLMEDFYYAGGLRALLAQLADLLHLDRPTVSGRTLREAVEGAQTFQDDVIRPRDKPVAAEGGLAVLRGNLAPRGAVIKPLAAEPALLRHTGPAVVFDGYADLLARIDDPDLVVDENSVLVLRGAGPLGGPSMPEHGMLPIPDRLLKRGVRDMVRISDARMSGTSYGACVLHVTPESYAGGPLALVRDGDLITLDVAERKLELHVSGAELAKRRAAWSPPPARYPRGYGALHAAHITQADEGCDFDFLAANGPTPEPDAR
;
A
#
# COMPACT_ATOMS: atom_id res chain seq x y z
N ALA A 1 6.91 -2.50 0.72
CA ALA A 1 8.02 -1.86 1.44
C ALA A 1 7.55 -1.15 2.71
N VAL A 2 6.57 -0.23 2.61
CA VAL A 2 6.04 0.57 3.74
C VAL A 2 5.81 -0.25 5.02
N ILE A 3 4.95 -1.27 4.96
CA ILE A 3 4.64 -2.16 6.10
C ILE A 3 5.93 -2.71 6.75
N HIS A 4 6.84 -3.28 5.96
CA HIS A 4 8.06 -3.91 6.48
C HIS A 4 9.03 -2.90 7.12
N LEU A 5 9.19 -1.73 6.52
CA LEU A 5 10.08 -0.70 7.07
C LEU A 5 9.54 -0.14 8.38
N ILE A 6 8.22 0.06 8.49
CA ILE A 6 7.57 0.45 9.75
C ILE A 6 7.78 -0.63 10.82
N ALA A 7 7.55 -1.91 10.49
CA ALA A 7 7.78 -3.01 11.42
C ALA A 7 9.23 -3.03 11.94
N MET A 8 10.22 -2.98 11.03
CA MET A 8 11.64 -2.95 11.40
C MET A 8 12.02 -1.71 12.23
N ALA A 9 11.47 -0.54 11.89
CA ALA A 9 11.72 0.70 12.63
C ALA A 9 11.20 0.58 14.06
N ARG A 10 9.98 0.05 14.26
CA ARG A 10 9.40 -0.20 15.58
C ARG A 10 10.26 -1.14 16.43
N ARG A 11 10.74 -2.24 15.85
CA ARG A 11 11.68 -3.18 16.53
C ARG A 11 13.00 -2.53 16.91
N SER A 12 13.40 -1.49 16.19
CA SER A 12 14.64 -0.75 16.46
C SER A 12 14.41 0.50 17.32
N GLY A 13 13.19 0.72 17.81
CA GLY A 13 12.82 1.92 18.58
C GLY A 13 12.87 3.23 17.77
N VAL A 14 12.87 3.15 16.44
CA VAL A 14 12.87 4.32 15.54
C VAL A 14 11.43 4.71 15.23
N PRO A 15 11.02 5.97 15.50
CA PRO A 15 9.71 6.46 15.11
C PRO A 15 9.69 6.68 13.58
N LEU A 16 9.02 5.80 12.85
CA LEU A 16 8.76 5.91 11.42
C LEU A 16 7.27 5.75 11.16
N THR A 17 6.66 6.72 10.50
CA THR A 17 5.22 6.81 10.26
C THR A 17 4.91 6.85 8.77
N LEU A 18 3.63 6.72 8.40
CA LEU A 18 3.20 6.91 7.01
C LEU A 18 3.49 8.33 6.49
N ASP A 19 3.43 9.35 7.35
CA ASP A 19 3.66 10.74 6.91
C ASP A 19 5.13 10.94 6.47
N ASP A 20 6.08 10.29 7.15
CA ASP A 20 7.49 10.29 6.73
C ASP A 20 7.68 9.71 5.32
N PHE A 21 6.89 8.69 4.96
CA PHE A 21 6.91 8.13 3.61
C PHE A 21 6.35 9.09 2.55
N ASP A 22 5.25 9.79 2.84
CA ASP A 22 4.67 10.76 1.90
C ASP A 22 5.62 11.94 1.68
N ASP A 23 6.19 12.47 2.76
CA ASP A 23 7.14 13.59 2.73
C ASP A 23 8.38 13.24 1.90
N VAL A 24 8.94 12.05 2.08
CA VAL A 24 10.08 11.58 1.28
C VAL A 24 9.69 11.33 -0.18
N ALA A 25 8.51 10.78 -0.44
CA ALA A 25 8.05 10.46 -1.80
C ALA A 25 7.81 11.71 -2.67
N ARG A 26 7.42 12.85 -2.08
CA ARG A 26 7.23 14.14 -2.78
C ARG A 26 8.52 14.77 -3.27
N ARG A 27 9.63 14.51 -2.58
CA ARG A 27 10.93 15.13 -2.88
C ARG A 27 11.91 14.17 -3.56
N THR A 28 11.48 12.93 -3.84
CA THR A 28 12.32 11.89 -4.42
C THR A 28 11.83 11.53 -5.82
N PRO A 29 12.59 11.83 -6.88
CA PRO A 29 12.25 11.40 -8.23
C PRO A 29 12.46 9.90 -8.40
N VAL A 30 11.69 9.32 -9.31
CA VAL A 30 11.85 7.93 -9.72
C VAL A 30 12.82 7.89 -10.89
N LEU A 31 14.01 7.36 -10.65
CA LEU A 31 15.08 7.28 -11.66
C LEU A 31 15.16 5.90 -12.33
N ALA A 32 14.82 4.84 -11.59
CA ALA A 32 14.87 3.48 -12.11
C ALA A 32 13.69 3.23 -13.07
N ASN A 33 13.98 3.07 -14.36
CA ASN A 33 13.01 2.79 -15.42
C ASN A 33 12.67 1.28 -15.47
N ILE A 34 12.23 0.75 -14.33
CA ILE A 34 11.98 -0.68 -14.13
C ILE A 34 10.49 -0.94 -13.98
N ARG A 35 10.03 -2.05 -14.56
CA ARG A 35 8.65 -2.52 -14.40
C ARG A 35 8.28 -2.64 -12.92
N PRO A 36 7.03 -2.32 -12.54
CA PRO A 36 5.87 -2.14 -13.43
C PRO A 36 5.62 -0.71 -13.92
N THR A 37 6.41 0.28 -13.49
CA THR A 37 6.25 1.68 -13.91
C THR A 37 7.08 2.00 -15.16
N GLY A 38 8.26 1.37 -15.29
CA GLY A 38 9.16 1.56 -16.41
C GLY A 38 9.13 0.44 -17.44
N ALA A 39 10.10 0.48 -18.36
CA ALA A 39 10.18 -0.44 -19.50
C ALA A 39 11.02 -1.70 -19.23
N TYR A 40 12.05 -1.59 -18.38
CA TYR A 40 13.12 -2.58 -18.22
C TYR A 40 12.93 -3.52 -17.02
N LEU A 41 13.81 -4.51 -16.89
CA LEU A 41 13.82 -5.51 -15.82
C LEU A 41 15.07 -5.40 -14.92
N MET A 42 15.11 -6.20 -13.85
CA MET A 42 16.18 -6.13 -12.85
C MET A 42 17.58 -6.48 -13.37
N GLU A 43 17.68 -7.29 -14.43
CA GLU A 43 18.96 -7.58 -15.08
C GLU A 43 19.54 -6.34 -15.77
N ASP A 44 18.70 -5.60 -16.50
CA ASP A 44 19.07 -4.31 -17.08
C ASP A 44 19.50 -3.34 -15.97
N PHE A 45 18.75 -3.27 -14.87
CA PHE A 45 19.08 -2.42 -13.71
C PHE A 45 20.47 -2.74 -13.16
N TYR A 46 20.80 -4.03 -13.02
CA TYR A 46 22.11 -4.47 -12.56
C TYR A 46 23.21 -4.03 -13.53
N TYR A 47 23.05 -4.30 -14.83
CA TYR A 47 24.04 -3.91 -15.85
C TYR A 47 24.18 -2.39 -16.02
N ALA A 48 23.14 -1.62 -15.71
CA ALA A 48 23.17 -0.16 -15.70
C ALA A 48 24.00 0.43 -14.54
N GLY A 49 24.48 -0.39 -13.60
CA GLY A 49 25.24 0.03 -12.41
C GLY A 49 24.53 -0.27 -11.09
N GLY A 50 23.28 -0.73 -11.15
CA GLY A 50 22.50 -1.23 -10.02
C GLY A 50 22.23 -0.18 -8.95
N LEU A 51 22.00 -0.68 -7.73
CA LEU A 51 21.61 0.14 -6.59
C LEU A 51 22.67 1.19 -6.23
N ARG A 52 23.97 0.89 -6.41
CA ARG A 52 25.04 1.86 -6.10
C ARG A 52 24.96 3.08 -7.03
N ALA A 53 24.75 2.87 -8.32
CA ALA A 53 24.59 3.96 -9.29
C ALA A 53 23.33 4.78 -9.01
N LEU A 54 22.21 4.11 -8.70
CA LEU A 54 20.97 4.79 -8.31
C LEU A 54 21.15 5.65 -7.05
N LEU A 55 21.79 5.12 -6.01
CA LEU A 55 22.02 5.85 -4.75
C LEU A 55 22.98 7.03 -4.96
N ALA A 56 23.99 6.89 -5.81
CA ALA A 56 24.89 7.99 -6.17
C ALA A 56 24.15 9.16 -6.84
N GLN A 57 23.16 8.88 -7.70
CA GLN A 57 22.30 9.90 -8.32
C GLN A 57 21.36 10.60 -7.32
N LEU A 58 21.14 10.01 -6.14
CA LEU A 58 20.26 10.54 -5.08
C LEU A 58 21.03 11.02 -3.86
N ALA A 59 22.35 11.17 -3.95
CA ALA A 59 23.23 11.42 -2.81
C ALA A 59 22.85 12.65 -1.98
N ASP A 60 22.30 13.69 -2.61
CA ASP A 60 21.80 14.92 -1.98
C ASP A 60 20.57 14.69 -1.08
N LEU A 61 19.83 13.59 -1.29
CA LEU A 61 18.65 13.21 -0.53
C LEU A 61 18.97 12.19 0.59
N LEU A 62 20.21 11.71 0.68
CA LEU A 62 20.62 10.62 1.57
C LEU A 62 21.45 11.11 2.76
N HIS A 63 21.34 10.40 3.88
CA HIS A 63 22.26 10.58 5.02
C HIS A 63 23.56 9.79 4.77
N LEU A 64 24.47 10.39 3.99
CA LEU A 64 25.65 9.72 3.46
C LEU A 64 26.68 9.27 4.51
N ASP A 65 26.71 9.89 5.69
CA ASP A 65 27.70 9.58 6.73
C ASP A 65 27.24 8.44 7.67
N ARG A 66 26.10 7.80 7.38
CA ARG A 66 25.59 6.66 8.16
C ARG A 66 26.44 5.41 7.90
N PRO A 67 26.76 4.61 8.94
CA PRO A 67 27.54 3.40 8.79
C PRO A 67 26.72 2.31 8.07
N THR A 68 27.42 1.44 7.38
CA THR A 68 26.88 0.22 6.77
C THR A 68 27.45 -1.01 7.48
N VAL A 69 26.90 -2.19 7.19
CA VAL A 69 27.40 -3.47 7.73
C VAL A 69 28.85 -3.78 7.33
N SER A 70 29.40 -3.09 6.32
CA SER A 70 30.80 -3.22 5.91
C SER A 70 31.80 -2.47 6.80
N GLY A 71 31.31 -1.68 7.77
CA GLY A 71 32.12 -0.76 8.57
C GLY A 71 32.42 0.57 7.87
N ARG A 72 32.12 0.70 6.57
CA ARG A 72 32.22 1.96 5.81
C ARG A 72 30.92 2.75 5.87
N THR A 73 31.00 4.05 5.67
CA THR A 73 29.85 4.96 5.49
C THR A 73 29.12 4.69 4.17
N LEU A 74 27.88 5.15 4.04
CA LEU A 74 27.13 5.06 2.78
C LEU A 74 27.82 5.84 1.66
N ARG A 75 28.43 6.99 1.96
CA ARG A 75 29.26 7.79 1.03
C ARG A 75 30.34 6.95 0.38
N GLU A 76 31.13 6.27 1.20
CA GLU A 76 32.21 5.39 0.78
C GLU A 76 31.68 4.16 0.02
N ALA A 77 30.51 3.66 0.38
CA ALA A 77 29.89 2.53 -0.29
C ALA A 77 29.45 2.86 -1.73
N VAL A 78 29.02 4.09 -2.01
CA VAL A 78 28.59 4.54 -3.35
C VAL A 78 29.68 5.26 -4.13
N GLU A 79 30.85 5.47 -3.54
CA GLU A 79 31.99 6.11 -4.19
C GLU A 79 32.40 5.38 -5.48
N GLY A 80 32.63 6.17 -6.54
CA GLY A 80 33.00 5.66 -7.87
C GLY A 80 31.88 4.90 -8.59
N ALA A 81 30.65 4.85 -8.05
CA ALA A 81 29.54 4.24 -8.76
C ALA A 81 29.19 5.05 -10.02
N GLN A 82 28.98 4.35 -11.13
CA GLN A 82 28.68 4.93 -12.43
C GLN A 82 27.37 4.37 -12.95
N THR A 83 26.60 5.21 -13.63
CA THR A 83 25.52 4.76 -14.48
C THR A 83 26.09 4.39 -15.84
N PHE A 84 25.84 3.16 -16.30
CA PHE A 84 26.30 2.66 -17.61
C PHE A 84 25.20 2.72 -18.67
N GLN A 85 23.93 2.78 -18.25
CA GLN A 85 22.77 2.84 -19.14
C GLN A 85 21.76 3.86 -18.61
N ASP A 86 21.86 5.10 -19.11
CA ASP A 86 21.06 6.22 -18.63
C ASP A 86 19.55 6.08 -18.89
N ASP A 87 19.10 5.25 -19.83
CA ASP A 87 17.65 5.03 -19.98
C ASP A 87 17.09 4.04 -18.95
N VAL A 88 17.95 3.21 -18.35
CA VAL A 88 17.58 2.24 -17.31
C VAL A 88 17.64 2.89 -15.92
N ILE A 89 18.72 3.63 -15.63
CA ILE A 89 18.84 4.48 -14.44
C ILE A 89 18.93 5.92 -14.92
N ARG A 90 17.79 6.62 -14.91
CA ARG A 90 17.67 7.94 -15.50
C ARG A 90 18.39 9.03 -14.72
N PRO A 91 18.95 10.04 -15.41
CA PRO A 91 19.52 11.21 -14.75
C PRO A 91 18.42 12.06 -14.11
N ARG A 92 18.82 12.88 -13.13
CA ARG A 92 17.94 13.71 -12.30
C ARG A 92 17.10 14.73 -13.09
N ASP A 93 17.60 15.21 -14.22
CA ASP A 93 16.94 16.17 -15.11
C ASP A 93 15.95 15.51 -16.09
N LYS A 94 16.03 14.19 -16.25
CA LYS A 94 15.13 13.40 -17.09
C LYS A 94 14.62 12.16 -16.36
N PRO A 95 14.01 12.29 -15.17
CA PRO A 95 13.58 11.13 -14.39
C PRO A 95 12.43 10.37 -15.10
N VAL A 96 12.12 9.15 -14.64
CA VAL A 96 10.86 8.47 -15.01
C VAL A 96 9.67 9.30 -14.52
N ALA A 97 9.77 9.83 -13.30
CA ALA A 97 8.85 10.80 -12.74
C ALA A 97 9.56 11.71 -11.74
N ALA A 98 9.17 12.98 -11.68
CA ALA A 98 9.76 13.95 -10.76
C ALA A 98 9.46 13.65 -9.28
N GLU A 99 8.32 13.01 -9.01
CA GLU A 99 7.88 12.55 -7.70
C GLU A 99 6.84 11.42 -7.85
N GLY A 100 6.26 10.97 -6.73
CA GLY A 100 5.05 10.16 -6.77
C GLY A 100 5.30 8.64 -6.86
N GLY A 101 6.49 8.18 -6.46
CA GLY A 101 6.74 6.74 -6.30
C GLY A 101 5.80 6.05 -5.30
N LEU A 102 5.22 6.84 -4.38
CA LEU A 102 4.22 6.46 -3.39
C LEU A 102 3.40 7.70 -3.05
N ALA A 103 2.13 7.53 -2.68
CA ALA A 103 1.34 8.57 -2.03
C ALA A 103 0.57 7.97 -0.85
N VAL A 104 0.53 8.69 0.27
CA VAL A 104 -0.27 8.33 1.44
C VAL A 104 -1.56 9.14 1.43
N LEU A 105 -2.70 8.47 1.37
CA LEU A 105 -4.01 9.09 1.34
C LEU A 105 -4.61 9.11 2.75
N ARG A 106 -5.32 10.19 3.09
CA ARG A 106 -6.11 10.34 4.31
C ARG A 106 -7.51 10.85 3.97
N GLY A 107 -8.42 10.69 4.92
CA GLY A 107 -9.80 11.15 4.80
C GLY A 107 -10.72 10.29 5.66
N ASN A 108 -12.02 10.53 5.58
CA ASN A 108 -12.98 9.81 6.42
C ASN A 108 -13.02 8.29 6.14
N LEU A 109 -12.61 7.85 4.95
CA LEU A 109 -12.56 6.44 4.58
C LEU A 109 -11.30 5.72 5.08
N ALA A 110 -10.19 6.45 5.23
CA ALA A 110 -8.90 5.95 5.70
C ALA A 110 -8.29 6.90 6.75
N PRO A 111 -8.87 6.98 7.96
CA PRO A 111 -8.48 7.97 8.96
C PRO A 111 -7.07 7.76 9.50
N ARG A 112 -6.57 6.50 9.51
CA ARG A 112 -5.18 6.18 9.86
C ARG A 112 -4.25 6.09 8.66
N GLY A 113 -4.79 6.21 7.46
CA GLY A 113 -4.04 6.25 6.21
C GLY A 113 -4.35 5.06 5.29
N ALA A 114 -4.04 5.27 4.02
CA ALA A 114 -4.00 4.27 2.97
C ALA A 114 -2.86 4.64 2.01
N VAL A 115 -2.43 3.72 1.16
CA VAL A 115 -1.34 3.97 0.20
C VAL A 115 -1.76 3.65 -1.22
N ILE A 116 -1.20 4.39 -2.18
CA ILE A 116 -1.31 4.13 -3.62
C ILE A 116 0.08 4.30 -4.27
N LYS A 117 0.30 3.66 -5.42
CA LYS A 117 1.46 3.87 -6.28
C LYS A 117 1.01 4.67 -7.52
N PRO A 118 1.02 6.02 -7.48
CA PRO A 118 0.46 6.87 -8.53
C PRO A 118 0.99 6.55 -9.93
N LEU A 119 2.30 6.30 -10.05
CA LEU A 119 2.95 6.06 -11.33
C LEU A 119 2.60 4.74 -12.00
N ALA A 120 1.89 3.84 -11.30
CA ALA A 120 1.38 2.63 -11.92
C ALA A 120 -0.10 2.72 -12.28
N ALA A 121 -0.77 3.82 -11.93
CA ALA A 121 -2.17 4.08 -12.24
C ALA A 121 -2.32 4.88 -13.54
N GLU A 122 -3.45 4.73 -14.22
CA GLU A 122 -3.79 5.62 -15.33
C GLU A 122 -3.95 7.07 -14.82
N PRO A 123 -3.31 8.07 -15.48
CA PRO A 123 -3.31 9.45 -14.99
C PRO A 123 -4.72 10.04 -14.78
N ALA A 124 -5.69 9.64 -15.61
CA ALA A 124 -7.08 10.10 -15.51
C ALA A 124 -7.77 9.63 -14.22
N LEU A 125 -7.31 8.54 -13.59
CA LEU A 125 -7.89 7.98 -12.37
C LEU A 125 -7.26 8.54 -11.09
N LEU A 126 -6.18 9.33 -11.18
CA LEU A 126 -5.54 9.95 -10.02
C LEU A 126 -6.42 10.98 -9.32
N ARG A 127 -7.45 11.47 -10.02
CA ARG A 127 -8.55 12.24 -9.45
C ARG A 127 -9.86 11.72 -10.02
N HIS A 128 -10.57 10.94 -9.22
CA HIS A 128 -11.76 10.20 -9.65
C HIS A 128 -12.83 10.24 -8.58
N THR A 129 -14.10 10.31 -9.00
CA THR A 129 -15.25 10.13 -8.11
C THR A 129 -16.25 9.21 -8.78
N GLY A 130 -16.66 8.16 -8.07
CA GLY A 130 -17.56 7.16 -8.63
C GLY A 130 -18.34 6.38 -7.58
N PRO A 131 -19.41 5.68 -8.00
CA PRO A 131 -20.19 4.83 -7.11
C PRO A 131 -19.40 3.59 -6.70
N ALA A 132 -19.50 3.21 -5.43
CA ALA A 132 -18.87 2.02 -4.90
C ALA A 132 -19.58 0.74 -5.40
N VAL A 133 -18.79 -0.28 -5.74
CA VAL A 133 -19.22 -1.67 -5.95
C VAL A 133 -18.46 -2.52 -4.93
N VAL A 134 -19.18 -3.06 -3.96
CA VAL A 134 -18.62 -3.61 -2.73
C VAL A 134 -18.64 -5.12 -2.76
N PHE A 135 -17.48 -5.70 -2.43
CA PHE A 135 -17.27 -7.13 -2.29
C PHE A 135 -16.84 -7.47 -0.86
N ASP A 136 -17.55 -8.43 -0.26
CA ASP A 136 -17.31 -8.87 1.12
C ASP A 136 -16.41 -10.11 1.15
N GLY A 137 -15.10 -9.87 1.10
CA GLY A 137 -14.08 -10.89 1.03
C GLY A 137 -13.84 -11.42 -0.39
N TYR A 138 -12.75 -12.17 -0.53
CA TYR A 138 -12.29 -12.61 -1.85
C TYR A 138 -13.22 -13.64 -2.52
N ALA A 139 -13.90 -14.46 -1.72
CA ALA A 139 -14.88 -15.43 -2.25
C ALA A 139 -16.09 -14.73 -2.88
N ASP A 140 -16.62 -13.67 -2.26
CA ASP A 140 -17.72 -12.86 -2.80
C ASP A 140 -17.29 -12.15 -4.09
N LEU A 141 -16.07 -11.60 -4.10
CA LEU A 141 -15.49 -11.00 -5.30
C LEU A 141 -15.45 -11.99 -6.47
N LEU A 142 -14.89 -13.19 -6.28
CA LEU A 142 -14.82 -14.19 -7.35
C LEU A 142 -16.20 -14.65 -7.82
N ALA A 143 -17.18 -14.71 -6.93
CA ALA A 143 -18.54 -15.12 -7.28
C ALA A 143 -19.30 -14.06 -8.09
N ARG A 144 -19.02 -12.76 -7.88
CA ARG A 144 -19.83 -11.66 -8.41
C ARG A 144 -19.16 -10.82 -9.50
N ILE A 145 -17.84 -10.77 -9.59
CA ILE A 145 -17.14 -9.79 -10.44
C ILE A 145 -17.52 -9.89 -11.93
N ASP A 146 -17.79 -11.12 -12.40
CA ASP A 146 -18.19 -11.40 -13.79
C ASP A 146 -19.69 -11.73 -13.92
N ASP A 147 -20.48 -11.51 -12.87
CA ASP A 147 -21.93 -11.65 -12.92
C ASP A 147 -22.52 -10.64 -13.94
N PRO A 148 -23.29 -11.10 -14.94
CA PRO A 148 -23.91 -10.21 -15.92
C PRO A 148 -24.83 -9.15 -15.28
N ASP A 149 -25.43 -9.46 -14.12
CA ASP A 149 -26.37 -8.58 -13.42
C ASP A 149 -25.66 -7.63 -12.43
N LEU A 150 -24.34 -7.76 -12.22
CA LEU A 150 -23.58 -6.82 -11.41
C LEU A 150 -23.71 -5.42 -12.03
N VAL A 151 -24.14 -4.41 -11.26
CA VAL A 151 -24.19 -3.02 -11.71
C VAL A 151 -22.79 -2.41 -11.56
N VAL A 152 -22.03 -2.35 -12.65
CA VAL A 152 -20.66 -1.83 -12.68
C VAL A 152 -20.30 -1.31 -14.07
N ASP A 153 -19.68 -0.14 -14.10
CA ASP A 153 -19.12 0.50 -15.30
C ASP A 153 -17.68 0.97 -15.04
N GLU A 154 -17.03 1.53 -16.07
CA GLU A 154 -15.65 2.04 -15.99
C GLU A 154 -15.44 3.18 -14.98
N ASN A 155 -16.51 3.86 -14.57
CA ASN A 155 -16.46 4.96 -13.59
C ASN A 155 -16.70 4.48 -12.16
N SER A 156 -17.07 3.21 -11.98
CA SER A 156 -17.33 2.64 -10.67
C SER A 156 -16.03 2.47 -9.86
N VAL A 157 -16.15 2.49 -8.54
CA VAL A 157 -15.04 2.25 -7.60
C VAL A 157 -15.21 0.87 -7.00
N LEU A 158 -14.33 -0.07 -7.32
CA LEU A 158 -14.40 -1.42 -6.76
C LEU A 158 -13.84 -1.41 -5.33
N VAL A 159 -14.59 -1.95 -4.38
CA VAL A 159 -14.22 -1.95 -2.95
C VAL A 159 -14.18 -3.38 -2.45
N LEU A 160 -13.00 -3.85 -2.02
CA LEU A 160 -12.85 -5.14 -1.34
C LEU A 160 -12.68 -4.92 0.16
N ARG A 161 -13.54 -5.57 0.94
CA ARG A 161 -13.52 -5.53 2.41
C ARG A 161 -13.12 -6.87 2.98
N GLY A 162 -12.61 -6.87 4.20
CA GLY A 162 -12.28 -8.09 4.94
C GLY A 162 -11.04 -8.77 4.39
N ALA A 163 -10.11 -7.99 3.84
CA ALA A 163 -8.85 -8.47 3.29
C ALA A 163 -7.63 -7.86 4.02
N GLY A 164 -7.85 -7.22 5.17
CA GLY A 164 -6.82 -6.70 6.07
C GLY A 164 -6.05 -7.75 6.86
N PRO A 165 -5.19 -7.33 7.81
CA PRO A 165 -4.44 -8.25 8.67
C PRO A 165 -5.32 -9.26 9.42
N LEU A 166 -6.45 -8.84 9.97
CA LEU A 166 -7.40 -9.74 10.65
C LEU A 166 -8.37 -10.39 9.66
N GLY A 167 -8.91 -9.60 8.73
CA GLY A 167 -9.93 -10.04 7.78
C GLY A 167 -9.43 -11.00 6.72
N GLY A 168 -8.23 -10.77 6.18
CA GLY A 168 -7.59 -11.58 5.14
C GLY A 168 -7.28 -13.02 5.57
N PRO A 169 -7.13 -13.26 6.88
CA PRO A 169 -5.91 -13.16 7.68
C PRO A 169 -4.60 -12.80 6.96
N SER A 170 -3.70 -12.15 7.68
CA SER A 170 -2.32 -11.83 7.26
C SER A 170 -2.26 -10.97 6.00
N MET A 171 -3.35 -10.24 5.68
CA MET A 171 -3.42 -9.20 4.67
C MET A 171 -2.91 -9.68 3.28
N PRO A 172 -3.65 -10.56 2.58
CA PRO A 172 -3.21 -11.14 1.31
C PRO A 172 -3.06 -10.10 0.19
N GLU A 173 -2.41 -10.49 -0.91
CA GLU A 173 -2.17 -9.63 -2.08
C GLU A 173 -3.39 -9.54 -3.01
N HIS A 174 -4.58 -9.31 -2.45
CA HIS A 174 -5.85 -9.25 -3.18
C HIS A 174 -6.27 -7.82 -3.59
N GLY A 175 -5.44 -6.82 -3.33
CA GLY A 175 -5.77 -5.41 -3.55
C GLY A 175 -5.70 -4.94 -5.01
N MET A 176 -5.09 -5.73 -5.90
CA MET A 176 -5.23 -5.55 -7.35
C MET A 176 -6.46 -6.34 -7.83
N LEU A 177 -7.64 -5.84 -7.49
CA LEU A 177 -8.90 -6.49 -7.88
C LEU A 177 -8.95 -6.64 -9.42
N PRO A 178 -9.48 -7.77 -9.93
CA PRO A 178 -9.71 -7.94 -11.35
C PRO A 178 -10.74 -6.93 -11.86
N ILE A 179 -10.57 -6.50 -13.11
CA ILE A 179 -11.57 -5.71 -13.82
C ILE A 179 -12.58 -6.69 -14.43
N PRO A 180 -13.90 -6.43 -14.31
CA PRO A 180 -14.92 -7.28 -14.93
C PRO A 180 -14.62 -7.59 -16.40
N ASP A 181 -14.77 -8.84 -16.82
CA ASP A 181 -14.44 -9.30 -18.16
C ASP A 181 -15.12 -8.49 -19.26
N ARG A 182 -16.37 -8.08 -19.02
CA ARG A 182 -17.14 -7.25 -19.96
C ARG A 182 -16.54 -5.86 -20.17
N LEU A 183 -15.90 -5.28 -19.14
CA LEU A 183 -15.20 -4.00 -19.23
C LEU A 183 -13.84 -4.17 -19.90
N LEU A 184 -13.12 -5.26 -19.59
CA LEU A 184 -11.89 -5.64 -20.29
C LEU A 184 -12.12 -5.80 -21.81
N LYS A 185 -13.24 -6.42 -22.21
CA LYS A 185 -13.65 -6.58 -23.62
C LYS A 185 -13.99 -5.25 -24.30
N ARG A 186 -14.44 -4.25 -23.54
CA ARG A 186 -14.66 -2.86 -24.01
C ARG A 186 -13.37 -2.04 -24.08
N GLY A 187 -12.23 -2.60 -23.66
CA GLY A 187 -10.94 -1.92 -23.68
C GLY A 187 -10.59 -1.18 -22.39
N VAL A 188 -11.39 -1.28 -21.33
CA VAL A 188 -11.04 -0.76 -20.00
C VAL A 188 -9.85 -1.56 -19.48
N ARG A 189 -8.80 -0.88 -19.02
CA ARG A 189 -7.57 -1.50 -18.49
C ARG A 189 -7.22 -1.10 -17.07
N ASP A 190 -7.84 -0.05 -16.56
CA ASP A 190 -7.71 0.39 -15.18
C ASP A 190 -9.05 0.90 -14.64
N MET A 191 -9.21 0.80 -13.32
CA MET A 191 -10.34 1.28 -12.53
C MET A 191 -9.84 1.59 -11.12
N VAL A 192 -10.49 2.54 -10.44
CA VAL A 192 -10.18 2.79 -9.02
C VAL A 192 -10.62 1.59 -8.19
N ARG A 193 -9.68 1.02 -7.44
CA ARG A 193 -9.86 -0.17 -6.60
C ARG A 193 -9.37 0.13 -5.20
N ILE A 194 -10.19 -0.12 -4.19
CA ILE A 194 -9.90 0.24 -2.79
C ILE A 194 -10.02 -1.01 -1.93
N SER A 195 -9.02 -1.26 -1.10
CA SER A 195 -9.06 -2.37 -0.15
C SER A 195 -8.22 -2.13 1.09
N ASP A 196 -8.53 -2.88 2.16
CA ASP A 196 -7.65 -3.07 3.30
C ASP A 196 -6.54 -4.12 3.04
N ALA A 197 -6.40 -4.59 1.80
CA ALA A 197 -5.43 -5.60 1.39
C ALA A 197 -4.05 -5.02 1.01
N ARG A 198 -3.13 -5.92 0.65
CA ARG A 198 -1.88 -5.59 -0.07
C ARG A 198 -2.03 -5.89 -1.56
N MET A 199 -1.02 -5.57 -2.34
CA MET A 199 -0.86 -6.07 -3.71
C MET A 199 0.60 -6.45 -3.94
N SER A 200 0.86 -7.22 -5.00
CA SER A 200 2.22 -7.54 -5.40
C SER A 200 2.98 -6.29 -5.83
N GLY A 201 4.30 -6.25 -5.58
CA GLY A 201 5.15 -5.14 -6.02
C GLY A 201 5.14 -4.93 -7.55
N THR A 202 4.89 -6.01 -8.30
CA THR A 202 4.81 -6.05 -9.77
C THR A 202 3.43 -5.65 -10.31
N SER A 203 2.44 -5.44 -9.45
CA SER A 203 1.09 -5.01 -9.84
C SER A 203 1.05 -3.56 -10.32
N TYR A 204 0.02 -3.27 -11.12
CA TYR A 204 -0.28 -1.95 -11.68
C TYR A 204 -1.75 -1.54 -11.48
N GLY A 205 -2.01 -0.28 -11.80
CA GLY A 205 -3.30 0.39 -11.84
C GLY A 205 -3.65 1.18 -10.57
N ALA A 206 -4.80 1.85 -10.62
CA ALA A 206 -5.31 2.75 -9.58
C ALA A 206 -5.81 2.01 -8.31
N CYS A 207 -4.89 1.32 -7.62
CA CYS A 207 -5.17 0.54 -6.43
C CYS A 207 -4.80 1.31 -5.15
N VAL A 208 -5.80 1.65 -4.35
CA VAL A 208 -5.66 2.13 -2.96
C VAL A 208 -5.64 0.92 -2.04
N LEU A 209 -4.58 0.83 -1.24
CA LEU A 209 -4.25 -0.33 -0.42
C LEU A 209 -4.12 0.08 1.04
N HIS A 210 -4.09 -0.91 1.92
CA HIS A 210 -3.76 -0.72 3.33
C HIS A 210 -4.70 0.28 4.03
N VAL A 211 -5.95 0.37 3.57
CA VAL A 211 -6.95 1.23 4.20
C VAL A 211 -7.05 0.85 5.68
N THR A 212 -6.75 1.83 6.53
CA THR A 212 -6.62 1.63 7.97
C THR A 212 -7.51 2.59 8.75
N PRO A 213 -8.23 2.13 9.81
CA PRO A 213 -8.36 0.74 10.27
C PRO A 213 -9.00 -0.18 9.22
N GLU A 214 -8.64 -1.46 9.23
CA GLU A 214 -9.22 -2.45 8.33
C GLU A 214 -10.72 -2.63 8.57
N SER A 215 -11.45 -3.17 7.58
CA SER A 215 -12.89 -3.30 7.70
C SER A 215 -13.31 -4.38 8.72
N TYR A 216 -12.50 -5.42 8.90
CA TYR A 216 -12.78 -6.49 9.87
C TYR A 216 -12.80 -5.96 11.32
N ALA A 217 -12.00 -4.93 11.59
CA ALA A 217 -11.94 -4.24 12.89
C ALA A 217 -12.94 -3.08 13.02
N GLY A 218 -13.91 -2.96 12.11
CA GLY A 218 -14.92 -1.89 12.14
C GLY A 218 -14.43 -0.54 11.64
N GLY A 219 -13.34 -0.52 10.85
CA GLY A 219 -12.88 0.67 10.15
C GLY A 219 -13.95 1.23 9.19
N PRO A 220 -13.85 2.50 8.75
CA PRO A 220 -14.85 3.12 7.88
C PRO A 220 -15.13 2.35 6.59
N LEU A 221 -14.15 1.63 6.05
CA LEU A 221 -14.32 0.75 4.90
C LEU A 221 -15.43 -0.29 5.12
N ALA A 222 -15.62 -0.80 6.36
CA ALA A 222 -16.68 -1.74 6.72
C ALA A 222 -18.10 -1.18 6.58
N LEU A 223 -18.23 0.14 6.44
CA LEU A 223 -19.52 0.85 6.42
C LEU A 223 -19.94 1.28 5.02
N VAL A 224 -19.07 1.11 4.02
CA VAL A 224 -19.36 1.41 2.61
C VAL A 224 -20.51 0.51 2.13
N ARG A 225 -21.38 1.04 1.26
CA ARG A 225 -22.45 0.29 0.61
C ARG A 225 -22.39 0.54 -0.89
N ASP A 226 -22.95 -0.39 -1.67
CA ASP A 226 -23.10 -0.22 -3.10
C ASP A 226 -23.78 1.12 -3.42
N GLY A 227 -23.24 1.84 -4.41
CA GLY A 227 -23.74 3.14 -4.85
C GLY A 227 -23.26 4.35 -4.04
N ASP A 228 -22.64 4.18 -2.87
CA ASP A 228 -22.02 5.32 -2.17
C ASP A 228 -20.95 5.95 -3.06
N LEU A 229 -20.90 7.28 -3.14
CA LEU A 229 -19.85 7.96 -3.91
C LEU A 229 -18.54 7.98 -3.11
N ILE A 230 -17.43 7.64 -3.76
CA ILE A 230 -16.08 7.73 -3.21
C ILE A 230 -15.22 8.61 -4.10
N THR A 231 -14.52 9.58 -3.51
CA THR A 231 -13.49 10.37 -4.18
C THR A 231 -12.10 9.87 -3.82
N LEU A 232 -11.31 9.57 -4.85
CA LEU A 232 -9.85 9.50 -4.79
C LEU A 232 -9.30 10.81 -5.38
N ASP A 233 -8.48 11.53 -4.61
CA ASP A 233 -7.71 12.66 -5.11
C ASP A 233 -6.28 12.54 -4.61
N VAL A 234 -5.39 12.05 -5.49
CA VAL A 234 -3.99 11.79 -5.15
C VAL A 234 -3.24 13.10 -4.93
N ALA A 235 -3.54 14.18 -5.67
CA ALA A 235 -2.85 15.45 -5.51
C ALA A 235 -3.09 16.03 -4.10
N GLU A 236 -4.34 15.98 -3.65
CA GLU A 236 -4.78 16.46 -2.34
C GLU A 236 -4.59 15.43 -1.21
N ARG A 237 -4.02 14.25 -1.51
CA ARG A 237 -3.92 13.09 -0.58
C ARG A 237 -5.24 12.73 0.10
N LYS A 238 -6.33 12.84 -0.64
CA LYS A 238 -7.69 12.69 -0.12
C LYS A 238 -8.32 11.37 -0.56
N LEU A 239 -8.91 10.67 0.40
CA LEU A 239 -9.77 9.52 0.19
C LEU A 239 -11.07 9.70 0.98
N GLU A 240 -12.14 10.05 0.28
CA GLU A 240 -13.39 10.52 0.87
C GLU A 240 -14.57 9.65 0.47
N LEU A 241 -15.34 9.20 1.46
CA LEU A 241 -16.65 8.58 1.32
C LEU A 241 -17.73 9.66 1.51
N HIS A 242 -18.55 9.89 0.49
CA HIS A 242 -19.58 10.93 0.50
C HIS A 242 -20.86 10.45 1.20
N VAL A 243 -20.74 10.16 2.48
CA VAL A 243 -21.84 9.78 3.37
C VAL A 243 -21.81 10.72 4.58
N SER A 244 -22.97 11.25 4.96
CA SER A 244 -23.04 12.18 6.10
C SER A 244 -22.56 11.50 7.39
N GLY A 245 -21.99 12.29 8.30
CA GLY A 245 -21.53 11.77 9.60
C GLY A 245 -22.65 11.08 10.40
N ALA A 246 -23.90 11.57 10.29
CA ALA A 246 -25.06 10.97 10.93
C ALA A 246 -25.40 9.58 10.37
N GLU A 247 -25.37 9.40 9.04
CA GLU A 247 -25.58 8.09 8.43
C GLU A 247 -24.41 7.14 8.75
N LEU A 248 -23.15 7.61 8.71
CA LEU A 248 -22.01 6.78 9.10
C LEU A 248 -22.08 6.33 10.57
N ALA A 249 -22.53 7.20 11.48
CA ALA A 249 -22.75 6.84 12.88
C ALA A 249 -23.85 5.77 13.02
N LYS A 250 -24.95 5.89 12.27
CA LYS A 250 -26.01 4.88 12.22
C LYS A 250 -25.50 3.54 11.68
N ARG A 251 -24.74 3.55 10.59
CA ARG A 251 -24.12 2.35 10.01
C ARG A 251 -23.16 1.69 10.99
N ARG A 252 -22.34 2.48 11.69
CA ARG A 252 -21.42 2.00 12.73
C ARG A 252 -22.15 1.36 13.91
N ALA A 253 -23.25 1.96 14.37
CA ALA A 253 -24.05 1.40 15.45
C ALA A 253 -24.75 0.08 15.07
N ALA A 254 -25.05 -0.10 13.78
CA ALA A 254 -25.62 -1.34 13.24
C ALA A 254 -24.56 -2.37 12.80
N TRP A 255 -23.28 -2.03 12.86
CA TRP A 255 -22.20 -2.93 12.43
C TRP A 255 -21.89 -3.94 13.53
N SER A 256 -21.77 -5.20 13.11
CA SER A 256 -21.40 -6.32 13.98
C SER A 256 -20.08 -6.91 13.49
N PRO A 257 -19.11 -7.17 14.39
CA PRO A 257 -17.87 -7.83 14.01
C PRO A 257 -18.16 -9.23 13.46
N PRO A 258 -17.45 -9.67 12.40
CA PRO A 258 -17.56 -11.05 11.92
C PRO A 258 -17.14 -12.07 12.99
N PRO A 259 -17.65 -13.31 12.93
CA PRO A 259 -17.25 -14.36 13.87
C PRO A 259 -15.76 -14.69 13.73
N ALA A 260 -15.12 -15.00 14.86
CA ALA A 260 -13.72 -15.42 14.87
C ALA A 260 -13.50 -16.68 14.02
N ARG A 261 -12.54 -16.62 13.09
CA ARG A 261 -12.23 -17.73 12.17
C ARG A 261 -11.50 -18.88 12.82
N TYR A 262 -10.61 -18.58 13.78
CA TYR A 262 -9.75 -19.56 14.42
C TYR A 262 -10.00 -19.57 15.93
N PRO A 263 -10.51 -20.67 16.50
CA PRO A 263 -10.76 -20.74 17.94
C PRO A 263 -9.48 -21.02 18.75
N ARG A 264 -8.39 -21.51 18.12
CA ARG A 264 -7.11 -21.84 18.77
C ARG A 264 -5.94 -21.88 17.77
N GLY A 265 -4.72 -22.06 18.28
CA GLY A 265 -3.51 -22.21 17.49
C GLY A 265 -2.96 -20.88 16.95
N TYR A 266 -2.05 -20.94 15.98
CA TYR A 266 -1.41 -19.74 15.42
C TYR A 266 -2.43 -18.72 14.88
N GLY A 267 -3.52 -19.17 14.25
CA GLY A 267 -4.55 -18.27 13.77
C GLY A 267 -5.23 -17.45 14.88
N ALA A 268 -5.43 -18.04 16.06
CA ALA A 268 -5.96 -17.33 17.23
C ALA A 268 -4.92 -16.37 17.83
N LEU A 269 -3.66 -16.81 17.94
CA LEU A 269 -2.54 -15.94 18.35
C LEU A 269 -2.42 -14.72 17.43
N HIS A 270 -2.42 -14.97 16.12
CA HIS A 270 -2.34 -13.92 15.12
C HIS A 270 -3.51 -12.93 15.25
N ALA A 271 -4.74 -13.43 15.33
CA ALA A 271 -5.92 -12.57 15.48
C ALA A 271 -5.90 -11.73 16.77
N ALA A 272 -5.31 -12.25 17.85
CA ALA A 272 -5.22 -11.53 19.12
C ALA A 272 -4.14 -10.44 19.14
N HIS A 273 -3.05 -10.62 18.39
CA HIS A 273 -1.82 -9.84 18.57
C HIS A 273 -1.35 -9.05 17.34
N ILE A 274 -1.89 -9.32 16.15
CA ILE A 274 -1.46 -8.62 14.93
C ILE A 274 -1.87 -7.15 14.96
N THR A 275 -0.91 -6.25 14.70
CA THR A 275 -1.16 -4.82 14.54
C THR A 275 -1.68 -4.49 13.14
N GLN A 276 -2.12 -3.25 12.94
CA GLN A 276 -2.64 -2.79 11.66
C GLN A 276 -1.51 -2.46 10.66
N ALA A 277 -1.87 -2.18 9.40
CA ALA A 277 -0.89 -1.97 8.33
C ALA A 277 -0.02 -0.72 8.51
N ASP A 278 -0.58 0.36 9.05
CA ASP A 278 0.14 1.58 9.45
C ASP A 278 1.11 1.35 10.62
N GLU A 279 0.99 0.22 11.32
CA GLU A 279 1.86 -0.21 12.42
C GLU A 279 2.78 -1.37 12.03
N GLY A 280 2.80 -1.73 10.74
CA GLY A 280 3.73 -2.71 10.18
C GLY A 280 3.27 -4.17 10.20
N CYS A 281 2.00 -4.45 10.55
CA CYS A 281 1.48 -5.83 10.62
C CYS A 281 2.40 -6.75 11.45
N ASP A 282 2.73 -6.32 12.65
CA ASP A 282 3.63 -7.02 13.57
C ASP A 282 2.84 -7.56 14.77
N PHE A 283 3.42 -8.45 15.56
CA PHE A 283 2.83 -8.79 16.85
C PHE A 283 3.15 -7.73 17.90
N ASP A 284 2.12 -7.22 18.57
CA ASP A 284 2.22 -6.19 19.60
C ASP A 284 3.27 -6.53 20.68
N PHE A 285 3.30 -7.78 21.13
CA PHE A 285 4.23 -8.26 22.16
C PHE A 285 5.67 -8.46 21.66
N LEU A 286 5.90 -8.48 20.35
CA LEU A 286 7.25 -8.59 19.77
C LEU A 286 7.91 -7.21 19.53
N ALA A 287 7.16 -6.12 19.69
CA ALA A 287 7.67 -4.76 19.54
C ALA A 287 8.34 -4.21 20.82
N ALA A 288 8.27 -4.95 21.95
CA ALA A 288 8.90 -4.55 23.20
C ALA A 288 10.43 -4.59 23.10
N ASN A 289 11.07 -3.49 23.48
CA ASN A 289 12.52 -3.40 23.57
C ASN A 289 13.00 -3.80 24.97
N GLY A 290 14.08 -4.58 25.02
CA GLY A 290 14.70 -4.96 26.29
C GLY A 290 15.61 -6.19 26.11
N PRO A 291 16.57 -6.40 27.01
CA PRO A 291 17.36 -7.62 27.00
C PRO A 291 16.46 -8.82 27.32
N THR A 292 16.64 -9.93 26.60
CA THR A 292 16.12 -11.22 27.05
C THR A 292 16.98 -11.66 28.23
N PRO A 293 16.45 -11.78 29.46
CA PRO A 293 17.23 -12.27 30.57
C PRO A 293 17.64 -13.71 30.31
N GLU A 294 18.87 -14.05 30.67
CA GLU A 294 19.28 -15.46 30.74
C GLU A 294 18.38 -16.20 31.74
N PRO A 295 17.91 -17.41 31.43
CA PRO A 295 17.12 -18.19 32.37
C PRO A 295 17.93 -18.45 33.64
N ASP A 296 17.27 -18.41 34.81
CA ASP A 296 17.92 -18.79 36.05
C ASP A 296 18.35 -20.26 35.95
N ALA A 297 19.65 -20.51 36.09
CA ALA A 297 20.23 -21.84 35.98
C ALA A 297 20.12 -22.65 37.29
N ARG A 298 19.42 -22.14 38.31
CA ARG A 298 19.27 -22.74 39.63
C ARG A 298 17.94 -23.45 39.84
#